data_AF-A0AAJ1AH00-F1
#
_entry.id   AF-A0AAJ1AH00-F1
#
_cell.length_a   1.000
_cell.length_b   1.000
_cell.length_c   1.000
_cell.angle_alpha   90.00
_cell.angle_beta   90.00
_cell.angle_gamma   90.00
#
_symmetry.space_group_name_H-M   'P 1'
#
loop_
_entity.id
_entity.type
_entity.pdbx_description
1 polymer ?
#
loop_
_entity_poly.entity_id
_entity_poly.type
_entity_poly.pdbx_seq_one_letter_code
_entity_poly.pdbx_strand_id
1 'polypeptide(L)'
;MLDIRYRIDRMRALHAMRESGLTETQVRQLDELCQARDEDGMLALLEGATLTPPARKTFEILRQAKLVGERLTELSRIIPLPHEKIQELYPQMRDIKLAYERLTTEADRALTRI
;
A
#
# COMPACT_ATOMS: atom_id res chain seq x y z
N MET A 1 15.67 6.07 -8.77
CA MET A 1 14.34 6.66 -8.54
C MET A 1 13.39 5.51 -8.27
N LEU A 2 12.79 5.45 -7.09
CA LEU A 2 11.79 4.40 -6.83
C LEU A 2 10.67 4.55 -7.85
N ASP A 3 10.22 3.42 -8.38
CA ASP A 3 9.24 3.40 -9.45
C ASP A 3 7.96 4.15 -9.02
N ILE A 4 7.64 5.22 -9.75
CA ILE A 4 6.45 6.05 -9.53
C ILE A 4 5.17 5.20 -9.54
N ARG A 5 5.21 4.03 -10.19
CA ARG A 5 4.13 3.03 -10.21
C ARG A 5 3.81 2.52 -8.81
N TYR A 6 4.80 2.24 -7.95
CA TYR A 6 4.53 1.75 -6.60
C TYR A 6 3.81 2.78 -5.72
N ARG A 7 4.13 4.08 -5.88
CA ARG A 7 3.40 5.14 -5.18
C ARG A 7 1.96 5.24 -5.68
N ILE A 8 1.76 5.23 -7.00
CA ILE A 8 0.41 5.31 -7.59
C ILE A 8 -0.45 4.13 -7.15
N ASP A 9 0.10 2.92 -7.13
CA ASP A 9 -0.64 1.72 -6.73
C ASP A 9 -0.98 1.74 -5.24
N ARG A 10 -0.06 2.18 -4.36
CA ARG A 10 -0.38 2.39 -2.94
C ARG A 10 -1.44 3.45 -2.74
N MET A 11 -1.36 4.57 -3.44
CA MET A 11 -2.37 5.62 -3.35
C MET A 11 -3.76 5.14 -3.78
N ARG A 12 -3.84 4.34 -4.84
CA ARG A 12 -5.10 3.68 -5.24
C ARG A 12 -5.62 2.75 -4.15
N ALA A 13 -4.75 1.95 -3.55
CA ALA A 13 -5.14 1.05 -2.47
C ALA A 13 -5.60 1.80 -1.21
N LEU A 14 -4.93 2.90 -0.84
CA LEU A 14 -5.35 3.78 0.26
C LEU A 14 -6.70 4.43 -0.04
N HIS A 15 -6.93 4.88 -1.27
CA HIS A 15 -8.20 5.47 -1.69
C HIS A 15 -9.37 4.46 -1.64
N ALA A 16 -9.12 3.20 -2.03
CA ALA A 16 -10.10 2.12 -1.95
C ALA A 16 -10.57 1.84 -0.50
N MET A 17 -9.81 2.28 0.51
CA MET A 17 -10.20 2.16 1.91
C MET A 17 -11.41 3.04 2.28
N ARG A 18 -11.88 3.91 1.39
CA ARG A 18 -13.09 4.74 1.57
C ARG A 18 -14.32 3.95 2.07
N GLU A 19 -14.42 2.66 1.74
CA GLU A 19 -15.54 1.77 2.09
C GLU A 19 -15.35 1.07 3.44
N SER A 20 -14.28 1.38 4.18
CA SER A 20 -13.81 0.62 5.34
C SER A 20 -14.29 1.13 6.71
N GLY A 21 -15.47 1.77 6.75
CA GLY A 21 -16.04 2.32 7.99
C GLY A 21 -15.67 3.77 8.27
N LEU A 22 -15.26 4.53 7.23
CA LEU A 22 -15.02 5.97 7.33
C LEU A 22 -16.35 6.73 7.39
N THR A 23 -16.34 7.85 8.11
CA THR A 23 -17.45 8.82 8.07
C THR A 23 -17.48 9.55 6.73
N GLU A 24 -18.62 10.12 6.35
CA GLU A 24 -18.73 10.91 5.10
C GLU A 24 -17.71 12.04 5.01
N THR A 25 -17.38 12.67 6.15
CA THR A 25 -16.39 13.76 6.20
C THR A 25 -15.00 13.22 5.89
N GLN A 26 -14.62 12.08 6.46
CA GLN A 26 -13.34 11.44 6.19
C GLN A 26 -13.26 10.92 4.75
N VAL A 27 -14.36 10.42 4.18
CA VAL A 27 -14.39 10.02 2.77
C VAL A 27 -14.12 11.21 1.85
N ARG A 28 -14.74 12.37 2.10
CA ARG A 28 -14.47 13.59 1.32
C ARG A 28 -13.02 14.06 1.45
N GLN A 29 -12.49 14.07 2.68
CA GLN A 29 -11.09 14.41 2.92
C GLN A 29 -10.14 13.43 2.19
N LEU A 30 -10.44 12.13 2.19
CA LEU A 30 -9.65 11.13 1.48
C LEU A 30 -9.69 11.35 -0.05
N ASP A 31 -10.85 11.72 -0.60
CA ASP A 31 -11.00 12.07 -2.02
C ASP A 31 -10.14 13.29 -2.39
N GLU A 32 -10.15 14.35 -1.57
CA GLU A 32 -9.34 15.56 -1.75
C GLU A 32 -7.83 15.25 -1.72
N LEU A 33 -7.39 14.47 -0.74
CA LEU A 33 -5.99 14.06 -0.59
C LEU A 33 -5.53 13.19 -1.77
N CYS A 34 -6.38 12.29 -2.25
CA CYS A 34 -6.11 11.48 -3.44
C CYS A 34 -5.95 12.35 -4.70
N GLN A 35 -6.82 13.35 -4.89
CA GLN A 35 -6.72 14.31 -6.01
C GLN A 35 -5.45 15.16 -5.92
N ALA A 36 -5.09 15.61 -4.72
CA ALA A 36 -3.86 16.35 -4.45
C ALA A 36 -2.59 15.51 -4.56
N ARG A 37 -2.73 14.19 -4.75
CA ARG A 37 -1.64 13.20 -4.75
C ARG A 37 -0.86 13.17 -3.44
N ASP A 38 -1.51 13.47 -2.33
CA ASP A 38 -0.90 13.53 -1.00
C ASP A 38 -0.98 12.17 -0.29
N GLU A 39 -0.02 11.28 -0.58
CA GLU A 39 0.07 9.96 0.05
C GLU A 39 0.22 10.05 1.58
N ASP A 40 0.97 11.04 2.07
CA ASP A 40 1.24 11.22 3.50
C ASP A 40 -0.01 11.67 4.25
N GLY A 41 -0.75 12.62 3.68
CA GLY A 41 -2.04 13.03 4.22
C GLY A 41 -3.07 11.91 4.22
N MET A 42 -3.10 11.06 3.17
CA MET A 42 -3.99 9.89 3.14
C MET A 42 -3.69 8.90 4.28
N LEU A 43 -2.41 8.64 4.54
CA LEU A 43 -1.99 7.76 5.64
C LEU A 43 -2.36 8.35 7.01
N ALA A 44 -2.11 9.63 7.23
CA ALA A 44 -2.42 10.30 8.48
C ALA A 44 -3.94 10.29 8.78
N LEU A 45 -4.77 10.51 7.76
CA LEU A 45 -6.22 10.45 7.88
C LEU A 45 -6.71 9.04 8.29
N LEU A 46 -6.17 8.01 7.63
CA LEU A 46 -6.56 6.61 7.86
C LEU A 46 -6.03 6.06 9.19
N GLU A 47 -4.89 6.57 9.68
CA GLU A 47 -4.35 6.23 11.00
C GLU A 47 -5.27 6.68 12.14
N GLY A 48 -5.88 7.86 11.99
CA GLY A 48 -6.85 8.41 12.94
C GLY A 48 -8.29 7.91 12.78
N ALA A 49 -8.56 7.08 11.76
CA ALA A 49 -9.90 6.61 11.46
C ALA A 49 -10.27 5.31 12.22
N THR A 50 -11.56 5.17 12.54
CA THR A 50 -12.11 3.94 13.12
C THR A 50 -12.35 2.91 12.00
N LEU A 51 -11.26 2.26 11.56
CA LEU A 51 -11.32 1.23 10.53
C LEU A 51 -11.88 -0.09 11.06
N THR A 52 -12.57 -0.84 10.20
CA THR A 52 -12.93 -2.23 10.50
C THR A 52 -11.67 -3.09 10.74
N PRO A 53 -11.73 -4.18 11.52
CA PRO A 53 -10.55 -5.00 11.80
C PRO A 53 -9.81 -5.53 10.55
N PRO A 54 -10.50 -5.97 9.48
CA PRO A 54 -9.84 -6.33 8.22
C PRO A 54 -9.14 -5.12 7.57
N ALA A 55 -9.82 -3.97 7.52
CA ALA A 55 -9.25 -2.76 6.93
C ALA A 55 -8.04 -2.24 7.69
N ARG A 56 -8.02 -2.37 9.03
CA ARG A 56 -6.85 -2.00 9.83
C ARG A 56 -5.62 -2.83 9.49
N LYS A 57 -5.79 -4.13 9.19
CA LYS A 57 -4.69 -4.97 8.70
C LYS A 57 -4.18 -4.49 7.33
N THR A 58 -5.10 -4.19 6.41
CA THR A 58 -4.77 -3.63 5.10
C THR A 58 -4.00 -2.31 5.23
N PHE A 59 -4.46 -1.41 6.10
CA PHE A 59 -3.78 -0.15 6.39
C PHE A 59 -2.33 -0.36 6.84
N GLU A 60 -2.09 -1.26 7.80
CA GLU A 60 -0.74 -1.55 8.28
C GLU A 60 0.16 -2.08 7.17
N ILE A 61 -0.35 -2.95 6.29
CA ILE A 61 0.41 -3.45 5.13
C ILE A 61 0.81 -2.29 4.21
N LEU A 62 -0.11 -1.38 3.90
CA LEU A 62 0.15 -0.22 3.04
C LEU A 62 1.17 0.73 3.68
N ARG A 63 1.08 0.96 4.99
CA ARG A 63 2.05 1.74 5.76
C ARG A 63 3.45 1.13 5.72
N GLN A 64 3.57 -0.18 5.92
CA GLN A 64 4.85 -0.89 5.80
C GLN A 64 5.41 -0.84 4.37
N ALA A 65 4.54 -0.96 3.35
CA ALA A 65 4.96 -0.87 1.95
C ALA A 65 5.56 0.50 1.59
N LYS A 66 5.05 1.59 2.18
CA LYS A 66 5.66 2.92 2.04
C LYS A 66 7.06 2.98 2.66
N LEU A 67 7.22 2.51 3.90
CA LEU A 67 8.51 2.50 4.61
C LEU A 67 9.58 1.71 3.83
N VAL A 68 9.22 0.55 3.29
CA VAL A 68 10.12 -0.24 2.43
C VAL A 68 10.50 0.55 1.17
N GLY A 69 9.54 1.23 0.54
CA GLY A 69 9.80 2.07 -0.62
C GLY A 69 10.72 3.26 -0.32
N GLU A 70 10.56 3.91 0.83
CA GLU A 70 11.44 5.00 1.26
C GLU A 70 12.87 4.50 1.50
N ARG A 71 13.02 3.37 2.19
CA ARG A 71 14.31 2.73 2.44
C ARG A 71 15.01 2.30 1.15
N LEU A 72 14.26 1.74 0.18
CA LEU A 72 14.80 1.44 -1.14
C LEU A 72 15.25 2.70 -1.89
N THR A 73 14.53 3.82 -1.73
CA THR A 73 14.90 5.10 -2.33
C THR A 73 16.21 5.60 -1.74
N GLU A 74 16.34 5.54 -0.42
CA GLU A 74 17.55 5.93 0.30
C GLU A 74 18.74 5.06 -0.10
N LEU A 75 18.58 3.73 -0.13
CA LEU A 75 19.61 2.79 -0.61
C LEU A 75 20.01 3.08 -2.06
N SER A 76 19.07 3.44 -2.93
CA SER A 76 19.36 3.81 -4.33
C SER A 76 20.16 5.10 -4.47
N ARG A 77 20.15 5.97 -3.46
CA ARG A 77 20.90 7.25 -3.43
C ARG A 77 22.29 7.10 -2.82
N ILE A 78 22.50 6.11 -1.96
CA ILE A 78 23.73 5.95 -1.16
C ILE A 78 24.80 5.08 -1.86
N ILE A 79 24.48 4.35 -2.94
CA ILE A 79 25.36 3.28 -3.44
C ILE A 79 25.67 3.39 -4.94
N PRO A 80 26.95 3.26 -5.39
CA PRO A 80 27.25 2.77 -6.74
C PRO A 80 26.79 1.30 -6.82
N LEU A 81 25.61 1.05 -7.37
CA LEU A 81 24.83 -0.19 -7.21
C LEU A 81 25.63 -1.50 -7.47
N PRO A 82 25.91 -2.34 -6.45
CA PRO A 82 26.38 -3.71 -6.66
C PRO A 82 25.19 -4.56 -7.08
N HIS A 83 25.09 -4.83 -8.38
CA HIS A 83 23.98 -5.54 -9.03
C HIS A 83 23.60 -6.87 -8.35
N GLU A 84 24.56 -7.56 -7.74
CA GLU A 84 24.36 -8.85 -7.06
C GLU A 84 23.36 -8.75 -5.90
N LYS A 85 23.47 -7.74 -5.04
CA LYS A 85 22.55 -7.58 -3.89
C LYS A 85 21.13 -7.22 -4.30
N ILE A 86 20.96 -6.57 -5.44
CA ILE A 86 19.63 -6.25 -6.00
C ILE A 86 18.99 -7.52 -6.56
N GLN A 87 19.78 -8.38 -7.22
CA GLN A 87 19.30 -9.66 -7.71
C GLN A 87 18.82 -10.60 -6.59
N GLU A 88 19.45 -10.55 -5.41
CA GLU A 88 19.03 -11.32 -4.23
C GLU A 88 17.66 -10.90 -3.65
N LEU A 89 17.19 -9.68 -3.92
CA LEU A 89 15.91 -9.17 -3.40
C LEU A 89 14.70 -9.50 -4.29
N TYR A 90 14.93 -9.74 -5.58
CA TYR A 90 13.85 -10.09 -6.52
C TYR A 90 13.05 -11.35 -6.15
N PRO A 91 13.68 -12.44 -5.65
CA PRO A 91 12.94 -13.60 -5.14
C PRO A 91 11.97 -13.24 -4.01
N GLN A 92 12.40 -12.39 -3.06
CA GLN A 92 11.58 -11.99 -1.92
C GLN A 92 10.37 -11.15 -2.36
N MET A 93 10.57 -10.22 -3.31
CA MET A 93 9.45 -9.46 -3.90
C MET A 93 8.46 -10.36 -4.64
N ARG A 94 8.95 -11.40 -5.33
CA ARG A 94 8.10 -12.37 -6.03
C ARG A 94 7.25 -13.17 -5.05
N ASP A 95 7.84 -13.61 -3.95
CA ASP A 95 7.12 -14.37 -2.92
C ASP A 95 6.03 -13.52 -2.24
N ILE A 96 6.33 -12.26 -1.96
CA ILE A 96 5.35 -11.30 -1.43
C ILE A 96 4.19 -11.11 -2.41
N LYS A 97 4.48 -10.95 -3.71
CA LYS A 97 3.46 -10.82 -4.75
C LYS A 97 2.56 -12.06 -4.83
N LEU A 98 3.15 -13.26 -4.81
CA LEU A 98 2.40 -14.52 -4.86
C LEU A 98 1.53 -14.71 -3.62
N ALA A 99 2.01 -14.31 -2.44
CA ALA A 99 1.23 -14.36 -1.21
C ALA A 99 0.01 -13.41 -1.28
N TYR A 100 0.20 -12.20 -1.82
CA TYR A 100 -0.88 -11.25 -2.05
C TYR A 100 -1.94 -11.79 -3.00
N GLU A 101 -1.52 -12.33 -4.16
CA GLU A 101 -2.43 -12.89 -5.17
C GLU A 101 -3.26 -14.06 -4.62
N ARG A 102 -2.67 -14.92 -3.79
CA ARG A 102 -3.39 -16.04 -3.14
C ARG A 102 -4.48 -15.53 -2.21
N LEU A 103 -4.16 -14.55 -1.36
CA LEU A 103 -5.12 -13.96 -0.44
C LEU A 103 -6.29 -13.27 -1.17
N THR A 104 -6.01 -12.57 -2.27
CA THR A 104 -7.06 -11.96 -3.10
C THR A 104 -7.92 -13.00 -3.82
N THR A 105 -7.33 -14.09 -4.30
CA THR A 105 -8.07 -15.16 -5.00
C THR A 105 -8.97 -15.96 -4.04
N GLU A 106 -8.51 -16.18 -2.81
CA GLU A 106 -9.29 -16.85 -1.77
C GLU A 106 -10.45 -15.97 -1.27
N ALA A 107 -10.22 -14.66 -1.15
CA ALA A 107 -11.27 -13.69 -0.83
C ALA A 107 -12.37 -13.65 -1.91
N ASP A 108 -12.00 -13.67 -3.20
CA ASP A 108 -12.96 -13.72 -4.32
C ASP A 108 -13.80 -15.02 -4.32
N ARG A 109 -13.17 -16.17 -4.05
CA ARG A 109 -13.89 -17.45 -3.95
C ARG A 109 -14.84 -17.54 -2.76
N ALA A 110 -14.54 -16.87 -1.66
CA ALA A 110 -15.43 -16.79 -0.50
C ALA A 110 -16.66 -15.91 -0.77
N LEU A 111 -16.51 -14.84 -1.56
CA LEU A 111 -17.59 -13.94 -1.96
C LEU A 111 -18.52 -14.55 -3.04
N THR A 112 -18.02 -15.45 -3.89
CA THR A 112 -18.83 -16.09 -4.96
C THR A 112 -19.65 -17.30 -4.48
N ARG A 113 -19.55 -17.69 -3.20
CA ARG A 113 -20.24 -18.84 -2.60
C ARG A 113 -21.46 -18.47 -1.74
N ILE A 114 -21.87 -17.21 -1.77
CA ILE A 114 -23.11 -16.67 -1.19
C ILE A 114 -24.08 -16.41 -2.34
#